data_AF-A0A9D6TQB4-F1
#
_entry.id   AF-A0A9D6TQB4-F1
#
_cell.length_a   1.000
_cell.length_b   1.000
_cell.length_c   1.000
_cell.angle_alpha   90.00
_cell.angle_beta   90.00
_cell.angle_gamma   90.00
#
_symmetry.space_group_name_H-M   'P 1'
#
loop_
_entity.id
_entity.type
_entity.pdbx_description
1 polymer ?
#
loop_
_entity_poly.entity_id
_entity_poly.type
_entity_poly.pdbx_seq_one_letter_code
_entity_poly.pdbx_strand_id
1 'polypeptide(L)'
;MEFFPEDAPKTVENFVTLAKRGFYDGLTFHRVVPDFVVQGGDPNGNGTGGPGYKIKAEFSSRKHVRGTVAMARSQDPDSAGSQFYITYGPQPHLDRQYTVFGQVVAGMELVDRIAQGDRMTSVRIVEA
;
A
#
# COMPACT_ATOMS: atom_id res chain seq x y z
N MET A 1 2.35 0.20 -11.39
CA MET A 1 1.31 1.00 -10.71
C MET A 1 1.66 2.47 -10.89
N GLU A 2 0.66 3.34 -10.88
CA GLU A 2 0.85 4.79 -10.93
C GLU A 2 0.55 5.41 -9.56
N PHE A 3 1.18 6.55 -9.29
CA PHE A 3 1.05 7.28 -8.03
C PHE A 3 0.24 8.57 -8.20
N PHE A 4 -0.38 9.03 -7.12
CA PHE A 4 -1.20 10.24 -7.08
C PHE A 4 -0.55 11.32 -6.18
N PRO A 5 0.54 11.96 -6.62
CA PRO A 5 1.27 12.94 -5.80
C PRO A 5 0.46 14.22 -5.52
N GLU A 6 -0.56 14.53 -6.34
CA GLU A 6 -1.45 15.67 -6.09
C GLU A 6 -2.39 15.43 -4.89
N ASP A 7 -2.79 14.18 -4.66
CA ASP A 7 -3.71 13.81 -3.58
C ASP A 7 -2.98 13.43 -2.28
N ALA A 8 -1.82 12.79 -2.40
CA ALA A 8 -1.07 12.25 -1.26
C ALA A 8 0.45 12.47 -1.42
N PRO A 9 0.92 13.73 -1.51
CA PRO A 9 2.32 14.04 -1.83
C PRO A 9 3.31 13.42 -0.84
N LYS A 10 3.03 13.45 0.47
CA LYS A 10 3.95 12.91 1.48
C LYS A 10 3.93 11.40 1.54
N THR A 11 2.79 10.79 1.26
CA THR A 11 2.67 9.34 1.17
C THR A 11 3.42 8.79 -0.04
N VAL A 12 3.28 9.42 -1.21
CA VAL A 12 4.02 9.05 -2.42
C VAL A 12 5.53 9.23 -2.20
N GLU A 13 5.96 10.36 -1.66
CA GLU A 13 7.36 10.63 -1.32
C GLU A 13 7.93 9.55 -0.38
N ASN A 14 7.18 9.18 0.66
CA ASN A 14 7.58 8.14 1.61
C ASN A 14 7.72 6.77 0.93
N PHE A 15 6.70 6.33 0.18
CA PHE A 15 6.72 5.04 -0.49
C PHE A 15 7.87 4.93 -1.50
N VAL A 16 8.05 5.97 -2.34
CA VAL A 16 9.13 6.06 -3.32
C VAL A 16 10.50 6.03 -2.64
N THR A 17 10.66 6.76 -1.55
CA THR A 17 11.92 6.79 -0.78
C THR A 17 12.26 5.40 -0.22
N LEU A 18 11.28 4.72 0.39
CA LEU A 18 11.47 3.38 0.93
C LEU A 18 11.79 2.36 -0.18
N ALA A 19 11.05 2.41 -1.29
CA ALA A 19 11.32 1.56 -2.46
C ALA A 19 12.71 1.79 -3.05
N LYS A 20 13.13 3.05 -3.25
CA LYS A 20 14.48 3.40 -3.75
C LYS A 20 15.60 2.91 -2.82
N ARG A 21 15.32 2.75 -1.52
CA ARG A 21 16.25 2.16 -0.53
C ARG A 21 16.20 0.63 -0.45
N GLY A 22 15.37 -0.02 -1.25
CA GLY A 22 15.19 -1.48 -1.21
C GLY A 22 14.45 -1.97 0.04
N PHE A 23 13.73 -1.09 0.75
CA PHE A 23 13.08 -1.43 2.03
C PHE A 23 12.06 -2.57 1.88
N TYR A 24 11.35 -2.62 0.76
CA TYR A 24 10.31 -3.61 0.50
C TYR A 24 10.85 -4.95 -0.03
N ASP A 25 12.13 -5.01 -0.40
CA ASP A 25 12.72 -6.20 -1.00
C ASP A 25 12.78 -7.33 0.05
N GLY A 26 12.19 -8.48 -0.29
CA GLY A 26 12.07 -9.64 0.57
C GLY A 26 10.91 -9.60 1.56
N LEU A 27 10.20 -8.48 1.70
CA LEU A 27 9.04 -8.36 2.59
C LEU A 27 7.84 -9.15 2.03
N THR A 28 6.96 -9.57 2.93
CA THR A 28 5.82 -10.44 2.59
C THR A 28 4.51 -9.66 2.45
N PHE A 29 3.60 -10.24 1.68
CA PHE A 29 2.17 -9.98 1.80
C PHE A 29 1.61 -10.80 2.95
N HIS A 30 1.74 -10.25 4.17
CA HIS A 30 1.41 -10.96 5.40
C HIS A 30 -0.09 -11.15 5.64
N ARG A 31 -0.94 -10.37 4.96
CA ARG A 31 -2.40 -10.47 5.08
C ARG A 31 -3.05 -10.42 3.71
N VAL A 32 -3.67 -11.52 3.31
CA VAL A 32 -4.47 -11.61 2.09
C VAL A 32 -5.90 -11.98 2.50
N VAL A 33 -6.85 -11.11 2.16
CA VAL A 33 -8.27 -11.36 2.42
C VAL A 33 -8.99 -11.36 1.07
N PRO A 34 -9.46 -12.53 0.61
CA PRO A 34 -10.21 -12.65 -0.64
C PRO A 34 -11.35 -11.62 -0.71
N ASP A 35 -11.56 -11.06 -1.90
CA ASP A 35 -12.58 -10.05 -2.20
C ASP A 35 -12.46 -8.71 -1.43
N PHE A 36 -11.41 -8.57 -0.61
CA PHE A 36 -11.14 -7.35 0.15
C PHE A 36 -9.84 -6.70 -0.32
N VAL A 37 -8.71 -7.10 0.27
CA VAL A 37 -7.40 -6.51 0.01
C VAL A 37 -6.29 -7.54 0.17
N VAL A 38 -5.18 -7.29 -0.51
CA VAL A 38 -3.87 -7.85 -0.20
C VAL A 38 -3.01 -6.77 0.43
N GLN A 39 -2.42 -7.06 1.59
CA GLN A 39 -1.64 -6.14 2.40
C GLN A 39 -0.22 -6.65 2.61
N GLY A 40 0.74 -5.75 2.44
CA GLY A 40 2.17 -6.02 2.57
C GLY A 40 2.95 -4.81 3.10
N GLY A 41 4.28 -4.86 3.01
CA GLY A 41 5.15 -3.77 3.42
C GLY A 41 5.45 -3.70 4.93
N ASP A 42 5.23 -4.81 5.64
CA ASP A 42 5.60 -4.96 7.04
C ASP A 42 6.96 -5.67 7.17
N PRO A 43 8.01 -5.04 7.74
CA PRO A 43 9.29 -5.69 7.99
C PRO A 43 9.23 -6.87 8.97
N ASN A 44 8.24 -6.91 9.88
CA ASN A 44 8.06 -8.01 10.81
C ASN A 44 7.18 -9.13 10.23
N GLY A 45 6.45 -8.86 9.14
CA GLY A 45 5.55 -9.81 8.48
C GLY A 45 4.37 -10.29 9.34
N ASN A 46 3.98 -9.55 10.39
CA ASN A 46 2.94 -9.94 11.34
C ASN A 46 1.88 -8.84 11.60
N GLY A 47 1.94 -7.75 10.85
CA GLY A 47 1.09 -6.56 10.94
C GLY A 47 1.62 -5.46 11.88
N THR A 48 2.70 -5.68 12.64
CA THR A 48 3.12 -4.73 13.71
C THR A 48 4.36 -3.91 13.39
N GLY A 49 5.07 -4.19 12.30
CA GLY A 49 6.26 -3.45 11.93
C GLY A 49 5.99 -2.23 11.05
N GLY A 50 7.06 -1.45 10.84
CA GLY A 50 7.05 -0.23 10.06
C GLY A 50 8.47 0.30 9.85
N PRO A 51 8.64 1.47 9.23
CA PRO A 51 9.96 2.00 8.85
C PRO A 51 10.68 2.72 10.00
N GLY A 52 10.19 2.59 11.23
CA GLY A 52 10.71 3.30 12.42
C GLY A 52 10.12 4.70 12.63
N TYR A 53 9.19 5.13 11.78
CA TYR A 53 8.49 6.42 11.88
C TYR A 53 7.07 6.31 11.33
N LYS A 54 6.29 7.39 11.51
CA LYS A 54 4.91 7.53 11.04
C LYS A 54 4.75 8.73 10.12
N ILE A 55 3.74 8.68 9.24
CA ILE A 55 3.33 9.78 8.37
C ILE A 55 1.87 10.16 8.63
N LYS A 56 1.55 11.45 8.42
CA LYS A 56 0.18 11.97 8.57
C LYS A 56 -0.74 11.43 7.48
N ALA A 57 -2.02 11.31 7.80
CA ALA A 57 -3.06 10.99 6.83
C ALA A 57 -3.24 12.11 5.79
N GLU A 58 -3.48 11.72 4.54
CA GLU A 58 -3.76 12.60 3.40
C GLU A 58 -5.06 12.11 2.73
N PHE A 59 -6.19 12.28 3.42
CA PHE A 59 -7.48 11.80 2.91
C PHE A 59 -7.95 12.62 1.71
N SER A 60 -8.40 11.94 0.65
CA SER A 60 -8.89 12.55 -0.59
C SER A 60 -10.30 12.06 -0.96
N SER A 61 -10.82 12.54 -2.09
CA SER A 61 -12.09 12.07 -2.68
C SER A 61 -11.94 10.77 -3.48
N ARG A 62 -10.71 10.22 -3.59
CA ARG A 62 -10.48 8.95 -4.29
C ARG A 62 -11.16 7.81 -3.56
N LYS A 63 -11.82 6.97 -4.36
CA LYS A 63 -12.52 5.78 -3.88
C LYS A 63 -11.60 4.57 -3.94
N HIS A 64 -11.81 3.65 -3.02
CA HIS A 64 -11.23 2.32 -3.07
C HIS A 64 -11.99 1.51 -4.10
N VAL A 65 -11.50 1.50 -5.33
CA VAL A 65 -11.98 0.65 -6.43
C VAL A 65 -10.96 -0.45 -6.70
N ARG A 66 -11.29 -1.46 -7.51
CA ARG A 66 -10.36 -2.54 -7.86
C ARG A 66 -8.98 -2.00 -8.27
N GLY A 67 -7.94 -2.47 -7.60
CA GLY A 67 -6.54 -2.09 -7.83
C GLY A 67 -6.07 -0.81 -7.15
N THR A 68 -6.93 -0.14 -6.36
CA THR A 68 -6.52 1.02 -5.56
C THR A 68 -5.46 0.62 -4.55
N VAL A 69 -4.40 1.42 -4.48
CA VAL A 69 -3.27 1.29 -3.56
C VAL A 69 -3.38 2.35 -2.47
N ALA A 70 -3.42 1.93 -1.21
CA ALA A 70 -3.58 2.81 -0.06
C ALA A 70 -2.73 2.38 1.13
N MET A 71 -2.46 3.31 2.04
CA MET A 71 -1.65 3.04 3.23
C MET A 71 -2.45 2.32 4.31
N ALA A 72 -1.87 1.26 4.88
CA ALA A 72 -2.38 0.67 6.10
C ALA A 72 -1.97 1.53 7.32
N ARG A 73 -2.81 1.52 8.35
CA ARG A 73 -2.59 2.24 9.60
C ARG A 73 -3.23 1.50 10.78
N SER A 74 -2.83 1.86 11.98
CA SER A 74 -3.53 1.47 13.21
C SER A 74 -4.81 2.31 13.42
N GLN A 75 -5.37 2.31 14.63
CA GLN A 75 -6.53 3.13 14.99
C GLN A 75 -6.26 4.63 14.80
N ASP A 76 -5.03 5.08 15.08
CA ASP A 76 -4.60 6.46 14.88
C ASP A 76 -4.49 6.77 13.36
N PRO A 77 -5.24 7.76 12.84
CA PRO A 77 -5.15 8.19 11.44
C PRO A 77 -3.72 8.49 10.97
N ASP A 78 -2.87 9.05 11.84
CA ASP A 78 -1.51 9.48 11.54
C ASP A 78 -0.46 8.41 11.90
N SER A 79 -0.85 7.12 11.85
CA SER A 79 0.02 5.99 12.18
C SER A 79 0.51 5.17 11.01
N ALA A 80 0.20 5.57 9.77
CA ALA A 80 0.74 4.94 8.58
C ALA A 80 2.28 5.03 8.57
N GLY A 81 2.93 4.02 8.01
CA GLY A 81 4.40 3.94 7.94
C GLY A 81 4.84 3.39 6.59
N SER A 82 5.04 2.08 6.51
CA SER A 82 5.46 1.38 5.29
C SER A 82 4.42 0.40 4.76
N GLN A 83 3.48 -0.02 5.61
CA GLN A 83 2.48 -1.00 5.20
C GLN A 83 1.48 -0.37 4.23
N PHE A 84 1.17 -1.09 3.16
CA PHE A 84 0.21 -0.69 2.14
C PHE A 84 -0.68 -1.88 1.77
N TYR A 85 -1.78 -1.59 1.10
CA TYR A 85 -2.66 -2.62 0.56
C TYR A 85 -3.15 -2.28 -0.84
N ILE A 86 -3.52 -3.32 -1.58
CA ILE A 86 -4.15 -3.26 -2.89
C ILE A 86 -5.52 -3.91 -2.76
N THR A 87 -6.55 -3.22 -3.24
CA THR A 87 -7.94 -3.67 -3.17
C THR A 87 -8.29 -4.62 -4.33
N TYR A 88 -9.00 -5.70 -4.04
CA TYR A 88 -9.49 -6.64 -5.07
C TYR A 88 -10.75 -6.16 -5.78
N GLY A 89 -11.49 -5.25 -5.15
CA GLY A 89 -12.76 -4.71 -5.63
C GLY A 89 -13.14 -3.44 -4.88
N PRO A 90 -14.32 -2.86 -5.16
CA PRO A 90 -14.80 -1.67 -4.46
C PRO A 90 -14.92 -1.85 -2.94
N GLN A 91 -14.34 -0.95 -2.15
CA GLN A 91 -14.41 -0.96 -0.68
C GLN A 91 -14.89 0.41 -0.11
N PRO A 92 -16.19 0.77 -0.28
CA PRO A 92 -16.70 2.09 0.09
C PRO A 92 -16.51 2.45 1.58
N HIS A 93 -16.42 1.46 2.45
CA HIS A 93 -16.20 1.66 3.89
C HIS A 93 -14.78 2.15 4.23
N LEU A 94 -13.84 2.10 3.28
CA LEU A 94 -12.49 2.65 3.43
C LEU A 94 -12.36 4.08 2.89
N ASP A 95 -13.34 4.55 2.11
CA ASP A 95 -13.30 5.86 1.46
C ASP A 95 -13.22 6.99 2.50
N ARG A 96 -12.30 7.94 2.26
CA ARG A 96 -12.00 9.06 3.18
C ARG A 96 -11.51 8.64 4.58
N GLN A 97 -11.20 7.37 4.80
CA GLN A 97 -10.67 6.83 6.07
C GLN A 97 -9.21 6.37 5.96
N TYR A 98 -8.71 6.19 4.73
CA TYR A 98 -7.36 5.76 4.41
C TYR A 98 -6.79 6.61 3.27
N THR A 99 -5.48 6.83 3.31
CA THR A 99 -4.76 7.58 2.27
C THR A 99 -4.59 6.73 1.03
N VAL A 100 -5.36 7.02 -0.01
CA VAL A 100 -5.16 6.48 -1.36
C VAL A 100 -4.03 7.24 -2.04
N PHE A 101 -2.98 6.54 -2.44
CA PHE A 101 -1.78 7.17 -3.02
C PHE A 101 -1.38 6.61 -4.38
N GLY A 102 -2.08 5.59 -4.87
CA GLY A 102 -1.81 5.04 -6.20
C GLY A 102 -2.86 4.05 -6.69
N GLN A 103 -2.60 3.49 -7.86
CA GLN A 103 -3.47 2.55 -8.55
C GLN A 103 -2.64 1.56 -9.37
N VAL A 104 -2.98 0.28 -9.30
CA VAL A 104 -2.45 -0.72 -10.22
C VAL A 104 -3.07 -0.49 -11.60
N VAL A 105 -2.21 -0.18 -12.57
CA VAL A 105 -2.59 0.09 -13.97
C VAL A 105 -2.36 -1.11 -14.90
N ALA A 106 -1.51 -2.05 -14.49
CA ALA A 106 -1.20 -3.30 -15.19
C ALA A 106 -0.78 -4.36 -14.18
N GLY A 107 -1.03 -5.64 -14.48
CA GLY A 107 -0.65 -6.75 -13.61
C GLY A 107 -1.66 -7.07 -12.50
N MET A 108 -2.93 -6.66 -12.62
CA MET A 108 -3.94 -7.01 -11.61
C MET A 108 -4.19 -8.52 -11.51
N GLU A 109 -4.04 -9.25 -12.62
CA GLU A 109 -4.09 -10.71 -12.64
C GLU A 109 -2.95 -11.37 -11.85
N LEU A 110 -1.84 -10.65 -11.62
CA LEU A 110 -0.78 -11.09 -10.71
C LEU A 110 -1.18 -10.84 -9.27
N VAL A 111 -1.78 -9.68 -8.99
CA VAL A 111 -2.31 -9.33 -7.65
C VAL A 111 -3.35 -10.36 -7.20
N ASP A 112 -4.24 -10.79 -8.10
CA ASP A 112 -5.26 -11.82 -7.84
C ASP A 112 -4.67 -13.18 -7.43
N ARG A 113 -3.43 -13.46 -7.84
CA ARG A 113 -2.73 -14.73 -7.54
C ARG A 113 -1.86 -14.67 -6.30
N ILE A 114 -1.71 -13.51 -5.66
CA ILE A 114 -0.89 -13.39 -4.45
C ILE A 114 -1.51 -14.22 -3.34
N ALA A 115 -0.72 -15.17 -2.81
CA ALA A 115 -1.05 -15.94 -1.62
C ALA A 115 -0.47 -15.27 -0.38
N GLN A 116 -1.09 -15.53 0.78
CA GLN A 116 -0.56 -15.05 2.05
C GLN A 116 0.85 -15.62 2.29
N GLY A 117 1.81 -14.74 2.57
CA GLY A 117 3.22 -15.09 2.77
C GLY A 117 4.08 -14.98 1.51
N ASP A 118 3.50 -14.73 0.34
CA ASP A 118 4.28 -14.43 -0.87
C ASP A 118 5.18 -13.21 -0.65
N ARG A 119 6.34 -13.23 -1.31
CA ARG A 119 7.39 -12.23 -1.12
C ARG A 119 7.46 -11.26 -2.28
N MET A 120 7.66 -9.98 -1.96
CA MET A 120 8.09 -8.98 -2.91
C MET A 120 9.58 -9.18 -3.19
N THR A 121 9.94 -9.79 -4.32
CA THR A 121 11.35 -10.01 -4.68
C THR A 121 12.10 -8.71 -4.86
N SER A 122 11.47 -7.72 -5.50
CA SER A 122 12.01 -6.37 -5.59
C SER A 122 10.91 -5.35 -5.84
N VAL A 123 11.06 -4.14 -5.29
CA VAL A 123 10.19 -2.99 -5.60
C VAL A 123 11.02 -1.87 -6.22
N ARG A 124 10.70 -1.51 -7.47
CA ARG A 124 11.45 -0.52 -8.24
C ARG A 124 10.55 0.64 -8.66
N ILE A 125 11.10 1.85 -8.59
CA ILE A 125 10.45 3.06 -9.09
C ILE A 125 10.99 3.31 -10.49
N VAL A 126 10.09 3.35 -11.47
CA VAL A 126 10.39 3.67 -12.86
C VAL A 126 9.74 5.01 -13.15
N GLU A 127 10.54 5.97 -13.61
CA GLU A 127 10.05 7.26 -14.09
C GLU A 127 9.69 7.11 -15.56
N ALA A 128 8.55 7.67 -15.96
CA ALA A 128 8.01 7.60 -17.32
C ALA A 128 8.70 8.61 -18.25
#